data_AF-A0A8T9C0D2-F1
#
_entry.id   AF-A0A8T9C0D2-F1
#
_cell.length_a   1.000
_cell.length_b   1.000
_cell.length_c   1.000
_cell.angle_alpha   90.00
_cell.angle_beta   90.00
_cell.angle_gamma   90.00
#
_symmetry.space_group_name_H-M   'P 1'
#
loop_
_entity.id
_entity.type
_entity.pdbx_description
1 polymer ?
#
loop_
_entity_poly.entity_id
_entity_poly.type
_entity_poly.pdbx_seq_one_letter_code
_entity_poly.pdbx_strand_id
1 'polypeptide(L)'
;MMTPPMYRDFPLAVIPTPKFETGNTDPFTLDASYMALTHNAFIRGFNSIYQQVSRVQLADKQDFVGYCIAWHDCISQHYHYEETELFPAIDKAAGKQGLMDGAVDQHGIKPFRAAAFLLTRPKRPSTAA
;
A
#
# COMPACT_ATOMS: atom_id res chain seq x y z
N MET A 1 -6.96 29.52 -12.59
CA MET A 1 -6.65 28.37 -11.71
C MET A 1 -5.36 27.76 -12.23
N MET A 2 -4.28 27.71 -11.43
CA MET A 2 -3.03 27.07 -11.86
C MET A 2 -3.27 25.57 -11.98
N THR A 3 -3.05 25.04 -13.18
CA THR A 3 -3.03 23.60 -13.43
C THR A 3 -2.03 22.97 -12.46
N PRO A 4 -2.41 21.96 -11.65
CA PRO A 4 -1.46 21.22 -10.84
C PRO A 4 -0.32 20.73 -11.75
N PRO A 5 0.94 20.72 -11.28
CA PRO A 5 2.04 20.23 -12.10
C PRO A 5 1.68 18.82 -12.59
N MET A 6 1.59 18.70 -13.91
CA MET A 6 1.36 17.43 -14.58
C MET A 6 2.51 16.52 -14.18
N TYR A 7 2.21 15.45 -13.43
CA TYR A 7 3.17 14.38 -13.20
C TYR A 7 3.73 14.00 -14.58
N ARG A 8 5.06 14.09 -14.74
CA ARG A 8 5.73 13.81 -16.01
C ARG A 8 5.27 12.44 -16.52
N ASP A 9 5.16 12.25 -17.82
CA ASP A 9 4.71 11.00 -18.49
C ASP A 9 5.60 9.76 -18.23
N PHE A 10 6.57 9.87 -17.31
CA PHE A 10 7.43 8.78 -16.93
C PHE A 10 7.00 8.23 -15.56
N PRO A 11 6.95 6.90 -15.40
CA PRO A 11 6.69 6.29 -14.10
C PRO A 11 7.66 6.85 -13.06
N LEU A 12 7.19 6.97 -11.81
CA LEU A 12 8.10 7.19 -10.68
C LEU A 12 9.22 6.15 -10.72
N ALA A 13 10.43 6.59 -10.36
CA ALA A 13 11.57 5.71 -10.27
C ALA A 13 11.26 4.57 -9.28
N VAL A 14 11.69 3.36 -9.64
CA VAL A 14 11.55 2.19 -8.77
C VAL A 14 12.64 2.22 -7.72
N ILE A 15 12.30 1.70 -6.54
CA ILE A 15 13.21 1.47 -5.43
C ILE A 15 14.13 0.29 -5.81
N PRO A 16 15.46 0.46 -5.83
CA PRO A 16 16.37 -0.65 -6.06
C PRO A 16 16.30 -1.67 -4.92
N THR A 17 16.59 -2.94 -5.20
CA THR A 17 16.56 -3.99 -4.18
C THR A 17 17.93 -4.10 -3.48
N PRO A 18 17.99 -4.11 -2.14
CA PRO A 18 19.25 -4.26 -1.41
C PRO A 18 20.08 -5.47 -1.82
N LYS A 19 19.43 -6.61 -2.12
CA LYS A 19 20.11 -7.81 -2.65
C LYS A 19 20.85 -7.52 -3.96
N PHE A 20 20.24 -6.78 -4.88
CA PHE A 20 20.86 -6.46 -6.16
C PHE A 20 22.02 -5.47 -5.99
N GLU A 21 21.84 -4.46 -5.13
CA GLU A 21 22.87 -3.43 -4.92
C GLU A 21 24.09 -3.94 -4.16
N THR A 22 23.88 -4.83 -3.18
CA THR A 22 24.94 -5.24 -2.25
C THR A 22 25.45 -6.66 -2.50
N GLY A 23 24.68 -7.51 -3.18
CA GLY A 23 24.96 -8.94 -3.31
C GLY A 23 24.70 -9.76 -2.03
N ASN A 24 24.35 -9.13 -0.91
CA ASN A 24 24.11 -9.81 0.37
C ASN A 24 22.84 -10.66 0.32
N THR A 25 22.82 -11.70 1.15
CA THR A 25 21.72 -12.68 1.21
C THR A 25 21.31 -13.02 2.63
N ASP A 26 21.71 -12.21 3.62
CA ASP A 26 21.18 -12.37 4.97
C ASP A 26 19.67 -12.09 4.99
N PRO A 27 18.94 -12.61 6.00
CA PRO A 27 17.49 -12.47 6.05
C PRO A 27 17.00 -11.02 5.99
N PHE A 28 17.69 -10.07 6.63
CA PHE A 28 17.28 -8.67 6.60
C PHE A 28 17.44 -8.06 5.21
N THR A 29 18.54 -8.37 4.51
CA THR A 29 18.72 -7.93 3.11
C THR A 29 17.66 -8.50 2.18
N LEU A 30 17.32 -9.78 2.35
CA LEU A 30 16.29 -10.43 1.53
C LEU A 30 14.90 -9.83 1.80
N ASP A 31 14.53 -9.68 3.08
CA ASP A 31 13.23 -9.10 3.46
C ASP A 31 13.11 -7.64 3.00
N ALA A 32 14.16 -6.84 3.16
CA ALA A 32 14.20 -5.47 2.64
C ALA A 32 14.07 -5.44 1.09
N SER A 33 14.59 -6.45 0.41
CA SER A 33 14.41 -6.60 -1.05
C SER A 33 12.98 -6.96 -1.41
N TYR A 34 12.32 -7.85 -0.66
CA TYR A 34 10.91 -8.15 -0.86
C TYR A 34 10.01 -6.94 -0.58
N MET A 35 10.33 -6.13 0.43
CA MET A 35 9.65 -4.86 0.68
C MET A 35 9.81 -3.88 -0.48
N ALA A 36 11.03 -3.68 -0.98
CA ALA A 36 11.27 -2.82 -2.15
C ALA A 36 10.48 -3.27 -3.38
N LEU A 37 10.43 -4.58 -3.66
CA LEU A 37 9.64 -5.13 -4.77
C LEU A 37 8.14 -4.89 -4.60
N THR A 38 7.60 -5.10 -3.39
CA THR A 38 6.19 -4.88 -3.08
C THR A 38 5.82 -3.40 -3.23
N HIS A 39 6.65 -2.50 -2.71
CA HIS A 39 6.46 -1.05 -2.83
C HIS A 39 6.55 -0.58 -4.29
N ASN A 40 7.42 -1.19 -5.10
CA ASN A 40 7.46 -0.94 -6.53
C ASN A 40 6.16 -1.35 -7.23
N ALA A 41 5.53 -2.45 -6.82
CA ALA A 41 4.22 -2.83 -7.36
C ALA A 41 3.17 -1.76 -7.06
N PHE A 42 3.11 -1.25 -5.81
CA PHE A 42 2.21 -0.15 -5.46
C PHE A 42 2.47 1.10 -6.30
N ILE A 43 3.73 1.53 -6.42
CA ILE A 43 4.11 2.68 -7.24
C ILE A 43 3.58 2.52 -8.68
N ARG A 44 3.73 1.33 -9.27
CA ARG A 44 3.23 1.07 -10.64
C ARG A 44 1.70 1.05 -10.71
N GLY A 45 1.02 0.47 -9.72
CA GLY A 45 -0.44 0.46 -9.60
C GLY A 45 -1.04 1.86 -9.50
N PHE A 46 -0.52 2.72 -8.62
CA PHE A 46 -1.02 4.09 -8.49
C PHE A 46 -0.66 4.97 -9.69
N ASN A 47 0.51 4.77 -10.29
CA ASN A 47 0.88 5.47 -11.52
C ASN A 47 -0.08 5.11 -12.67
N SER A 48 -0.48 3.84 -12.81
CA SER A 48 -1.43 3.44 -13.86
C SER A 48 -2.80 4.07 -13.62
N ILE A 49 -3.28 4.10 -12.36
CA ILE A 49 -4.54 4.77 -12.01
C ILE A 49 -4.49 6.25 -12.41
N TYR A 50 -3.45 6.96 -11.99
CA TYR A 50 -3.29 8.38 -12.28
C TYR A 50 -3.23 8.68 -13.78
N GLN A 51 -2.49 7.89 -14.55
CA GLN A 51 -2.30 8.10 -15.99
C GLN A 51 -3.53 7.73 -16.83
N GLN A 52 -4.33 6.76 -16.36
CA GLN A 52 -5.46 6.23 -17.13
C GLN A 52 -6.80 6.87 -16.78
N VAL A 53 -6.96 7.51 -15.62
CA VAL A 53 -8.26 8.03 -15.15
C VAL A 53 -9.00 8.90 -16.17
N SER A 54 -8.29 9.72 -16.96
CA SER A 54 -8.90 10.59 -17.99
C SER A 54 -9.08 9.91 -19.35
N ARG A 55 -8.56 8.69 -19.53
CA ARG A 55 -8.54 7.93 -20.79
C ARG A 55 -9.54 6.77 -20.79
N VAL A 56 -10.05 6.39 -19.62
CA VAL A 56 -11.03 5.31 -19.43
C VAL A 56 -12.35 5.66 -20.13
N GLN A 57 -12.83 4.75 -20.98
CA GLN A 57 -14.10 4.90 -21.68
C GLN A 57 -15.27 4.75 -20.71
N LEU A 58 -16.43 5.32 -21.06
CA LEU A 58 -17.61 5.28 -20.18
C LEU A 58 -18.01 3.85 -19.80
N ALA A 59 -17.92 2.90 -20.74
CA ALA A 59 -18.25 1.50 -20.53
C ALA A 59 -17.35 0.81 -19.49
N ASP A 60 -16.10 1.26 -19.34
CA ASP A 60 -15.09 0.60 -18.51
C ASP A 60 -14.95 1.26 -17.12
N LYS A 61 -15.70 2.34 -16.83
CA LYS A 61 -15.53 3.11 -15.59
C LYS A 61 -15.80 2.29 -14.33
N GLN A 62 -16.79 1.40 -14.36
CA GLN A 62 -17.11 0.56 -13.20
C GLN A 62 -15.94 -0.37 -12.87
N ASP A 63 -15.39 -1.04 -13.88
CA ASP A 63 -14.26 -1.94 -13.73
C ASP A 63 -13.00 -1.18 -13.30
N PHE A 64 -12.80 0.03 -13.85
CA PHE A 64 -11.69 0.90 -13.44
C PHE A 64 -11.80 1.35 -11.97
N VAL A 65 -13.01 1.64 -11.47
CA VAL A 65 -13.21 1.91 -10.03
C VAL A 65 -12.89 0.67 -9.20
N GLY A 66 -13.31 -0.52 -9.64
CA GLY A 66 -12.94 -1.79 -8.99
C GLY A 66 -11.42 -1.99 -8.94
N TYR A 67 -10.71 -1.69 -10.03
CA TYR A 67 -9.25 -1.71 -10.09
C TYR A 67 -8.60 -0.74 -9.09
N CYS A 68 -9.13 0.48 -8.97
CA CYS A 68 -8.63 1.45 -8.00
C CYS A 68 -8.82 0.98 -6.55
N ILE A 69 -9.98 0.40 -6.24
CA ILE A 69 -10.29 -0.16 -4.91
C ILE A 69 -9.35 -1.34 -4.60
N ALA A 70 -9.07 -2.21 -5.57
CA ALA A 70 -8.17 -3.33 -5.37
C ALA A 70 -6.75 -2.89 -4.96
N TRP A 71 -6.20 -1.83 -5.59
CA TRP A 71 -4.90 -1.29 -5.19
C TRP A 71 -4.92 -0.62 -3.82
N HIS A 72 -6.00 0.11 -3.51
CA HIS A 72 -6.23 0.66 -2.18
C HIS A 72 -6.26 -0.44 -1.09
N ASP A 73 -6.99 -1.51 -1.33
CA ASP A 73 -7.11 -2.59 -0.36
C ASP A 73 -5.79 -3.34 -0.18
N CYS A 74 -5.06 -3.55 -1.29
CA CYS A 74 -3.74 -4.17 -1.27
C CYS A 74 -2.75 -3.38 -0.38
N ILE A 75 -2.69 -2.06 -0.55
CA ILE A 75 -1.78 -1.23 0.25
C ILE A 75 -2.25 -1.12 1.72
N SER A 76 -3.55 -1.06 1.96
CA SER A 76 -4.11 -1.05 3.32
C SER A 76 -3.82 -2.35 4.08
N GLN A 77 -3.88 -3.50 3.41
CA GLN A 77 -3.54 -4.79 4.01
C GLN A 77 -2.04 -4.90 4.27
N HIS A 78 -1.21 -4.39 3.35
CA HIS A 78 0.24 -4.36 3.50
C HIS A 78 0.66 -3.58 4.75
N TYR A 79 0.19 -2.35 4.92
CA TYR A 79 0.49 -1.55 6.11
C TYR A 79 -0.02 -2.20 7.39
N HIS A 80 -1.20 -2.84 7.34
CA HIS A 80 -1.73 -3.56 8.50
C HIS A 80 -0.81 -4.70 8.92
N TYR A 81 -0.38 -5.52 7.97
CA TYR A 81 0.56 -6.62 8.21
C TYR A 81 1.89 -6.11 8.75
N GLU A 82 2.41 -5.02 8.18
CA GLU A 82 3.65 -4.42 8.64
C GLU A 82 3.58 -4.01 10.11
N GLU A 83 2.53 -3.29 10.48
CA GLU A 83 2.34 -2.77 11.84
C GLU A 83 2.07 -3.88 12.88
N THR A 84 1.29 -4.92 12.53
CA THR A 84 0.89 -5.93 13.52
C THR A 84 1.79 -7.14 13.60
N GLU A 85 2.48 -7.48 12.50
CA GLU A 85 3.28 -8.70 12.43
C GLU A 85 4.76 -8.40 12.14
N LEU A 86 5.05 -7.68 11.05
CA LEU A 86 6.44 -7.56 10.55
C LEU A 86 7.31 -6.70 11.47
N PHE A 87 6.87 -5.50 11.83
CA PHE A 87 7.67 -4.58 12.65
C PHE A 87 7.96 -5.17 14.04
N PRO A 88 6.99 -5.77 14.76
CA PRO A 88 7.29 -6.52 15.98
C PRO A 88 8.31 -7.65 15.79
N ALA A 89 8.24 -8.37 14.66
CA ALA A 89 9.19 -9.44 14.35
C ALA A 89 10.60 -8.91 14.10
N ILE A 90 10.74 -7.78 13.39
CA ILE A 90 12.02 -7.09 13.15
C ILE A 90 12.63 -6.64 14.49
N ASP A 91 11.85 -5.97 15.34
CA ASP A 91 12.31 -5.51 16.65
C ASP A 91 12.84 -6.68 17.51
N LYS A 92 12.11 -7.80 17.50
CA LYS A 92 12.52 -9.02 18.20
C LYS A 92 13.81 -9.61 17.62
N ALA A 93 13.92 -9.71 16.30
CA ALA A 93 15.09 -10.27 15.63
C ALA A 93 16.34 -9.40 15.82
N ALA A 94 16.17 -8.07 15.86
CA ALA A 94 17.24 -7.11 16.08
C ALA A 94 17.56 -6.87 17.57
N GLY A 95 16.72 -7.37 18.49
CA GLY A 95 16.86 -7.14 19.93
C GLY A 95 16.70 -5.68 20.35
N LYS A 96 16.00 -4.87 19.54
CA LYS A 96 15.82 -3.43 19.76
C LYS A 96 14.41 -3.02 19.37
N GLN A 97 13.71 -2.35 20.29
CA GLN A 97 12.37 -1.83 20.06
C GLN A 97 12.39 -0.51 19.28
N GLY A 98 11.33 -0.26 18.54
CA GLY A 98 11.05 1.02 17.88
C GLY A 98 11.91 1.28 16.64
N LEU A 99 12.46 0.23 16.01
CA LEU A 99 13.24 0.40 14.78
C LEU A 99 12.41 0.96 13.63
N MET A 100 11.10 0.69 13.65
CA MET A 100 10.16 1.00 12.58
C MET A 100 9.14 2.10 12.93
N ASP A 101 9.27 2.77 14.08
CA ASP A 101 8.29 3.79 14.54
C ASP A 101 8.10 4.91 13.50
N GLY A 102 9.19 5.34 12.85
CA GLY A 102 9.12 6.35 11.79
C GLY A 102 8.38 5.89 10.53
N ALA A 103 8.30 4.58 10.27
CA ALA A 103 7.52 4.02 9.16
C ALA A 103 6.01 4.02 9.49
N VAL A 104 5.65 3.77 10.75
CA VAL A 104 4.25 3.84 11.21
C VAL A 104 3.66 5.24 11.02
N ASP A 105 4.47 6.29 11.22
CA ASP A 105 4.02 7.66 10.99
C ASP A 105 3.72 7.94 9.51
N GLN A 106 4.43 7.29 8.58
CA GLN A 106 4.20 7.41 7.14
C GLN A 106 2.93 6.70 6.67
N HIS A 107 2.45 5.69 7.41
CA HIS A 107 1.16 5.03 7.16
C HIS A 107 -0.04 5.86 7.66
N GLY A 108 0.21 7.01 8.28
CA GLY A 108 -0.79 7.86 8.92
C GLY A 108 -1.74 8.61 7.99
N ILE A 109 -2.83 7.97 7.57
CA ILE A 109 -4.18 8.53 7.69
C ILE A 109 -4.95 7.62 8.65
N LYS A 110 -4.73 7.83 9.95
CA LYS A 110 -5.35 7.03 11.03
C LYS A 110 -6.91 6.97 11.01
N PRO A 111 -7.72 7.88 10.42
CA PRO A 111 -9.19 7.75 10.52
C PRO A 111 -9.86 6.81 9.51
N PHE A 112 -9.20 6.30 8.46
CA PHE A 112 -9.91 5.49 7.45
C PHE A 112 -10.25 4.05 7.91
N ARG A 113 -9.63 3.58 9.00
CA ARG A 113 -9.89 2.25 9.61
C ARG A 113 -11.30 2.13 10.19
N ALA A 114 -11.98 3.22 10.52
CA ALA A 114 -13.36 3.18 11.01
C ALA A 114 -14.40 2.95 9.91
N ALA A 115 -14.15 3.42 8.67
CA ALA A 115 -15.14 3.39 7.60
C ALA A 115 -15.30 1.98 6.97
N ALA A 116 -14.20 1.26 6.73
CA ALA A 116 -14.25 -0.08 6.14
C ALA A 116 -14.85 -1.13 7.11
N PHE A 117 -14.64 -0.97 8.43
CA PHE A 117 -15.26 -1.83 9.45
C PHE A 117 -16.76 -1.56 9.63
N LEU A 118 -17.24 -0.34 9.33
CA LEU A 118 -18.67 0.00 9.36
C LEU A 118 -19.42 -0.48 8.11
N LEU A 119 -18.76 -0.57 6.96
CA LEU A 119 -19.37 -0.98 5.69
C LEU A 119 -19.44 -2.51 5.48
N THR A 120 -18.65 -3.29 6.22
CA THR A 120 -18.58 -4.75 6.09
C THR A 120 -19.37 -5.53 7.15
N ARG A 121 -20.11 -4.85 8.05
CA ARG A 121 -21.01 -5.56 8.97
C ARG A 121 -22.17 -6.20 8.19
N PRO A 122 -22.37 -7.53 8.28
CA PRO A 122 -23.62 -8.13 7.83
C PRO A 122 -24.78 -7.50 8.62
N LYS A 123 -25.85 -7.10 7.92
CA LYS A 123 -27.10 -6.63 8.55
C LYS A 123 -27.54 -7.67 9.56
N ARG A 124 -27.67 -7.27 10.83
CA ARG A 124 -28.20 -8.11 11.90
C ARG A 124 -29.60 -8.60 11.46
N PRO A 125 -29.92 -9.90 11.57
CA PRO A 125 -31.25 -10.39 11.19
C PRO A 125 -32.31 -9.68 12.03
N SER A 126 -33.33 -9.17 11.35
CA SER A 126 -34.47 -8.51 11.95
C SER A 126 -35.25 -9.53 12.79
N THR A 127 -35.10 -9.48 14.11
CA THR A 127 -36.06 -10.10 15.01
C THR A 127 -37.29 -9.20 15.02
N ALA A 128 -38.24 -9.50 14.13
CA ALA A 128 -39.60 -9.01 14.26
C ALA A 128 -40.27 -9.79 15.40
N ALA A 129 -40.82 -9.05 16.37
CA ALA A 129 -41.74 -9.53 17.39
C ALA A 129 -43.13 -9.73 16.80
#